data_AF-A0A929STN3-F1
#
_entry.id   AF-A0A929STN3-F1
#
_cell.length_a   1.000
_cell.length_b   1.000
_cell.length_c   1.000
_cell.angle_alpha   90.00
_cell.angle_beta   90.00
_cell.angle_gamma   90.00
#
_symmetry.space_group_name_H-M   'P 1'
#
loop_
_entity.id
_entity.type
_entity.pdbx_description
1 polymer ?
#
loop_
_entity_poly.entity_id
_entity_poly.type
_entity_poly.pdbx_seq_one_letter_code
_entity_poly.pdbx_strand_id
1 'polypeptide(L)'
;MKDIVTNIGTKENNDAKEIMENTIDIAELGAKIGMEPKEQTLPNCKIVNSLVWDSENLVKAVEAVKHLSSEGKPVRITGQAPAWLVSALAHTVHPCPVGVYMPTIAKDVQIPQLAHGEINPEGEVSFKTTEKGNSILIEYNMDLPEGITTYDENNLSKVVVPEVPAGKAVYLSGRGPNYLTVAIAEAYAHTNSSVSLFQPGVGYTCSITHSRDKKLGELTKDPMGIEKIKEEIVQSKINTDNDIIKKI
;
A
#
# COMPACT_ATOMS: atom_id res chain seq x y z
N MET A 1 51.14 -54.11 3.76
CA MET A 1 49.99 -53.30 4.19
C MET A 1 49.98 -52.06 3.31
N LYS A 2 48.98 -51.92 2.45
CA LYS A 2 48.79 -50.74 1.59
C LYS A 2 47.47 -50.11 2.04
N ASP A 3 47.56 -48.91 2.57
CA ASP A 3 46.41 -48.14 3.03
C ASP A 3 45.61 -47.63 1.84
N ILE A 4 44.35 -48.06 1.76
CA ILE A 4 43.37 -47.52 0.81
C ILE A 4 42.68 -46.36 1.52
N VAL A 5 43.09 -45.14 1.16
CA VAL A 5 42.37 -43.91 1.50
C VAL A 5 41.09 -43.90 0.67
N THR A 6 39.96 -44.16 1.33
CA THR A 6 38.63 -44.01 0.72
C THR A 6 38.22 -42.55 0.83
N ASN A 7 38.22 -41.88 -0.33
CA ASN A 7 37.72 -40.52 -0.51
C ASN A 7 36.19 -40.58 -0.48
N ILE A 8 35.58 -40.28 0.67
CA ILE A 8 34.12 -40.15 0.78
C ILE A 8 33.77 -38.73 0.33
N GLY A 9 33.47 -38.59 -0.96
CA GLY A 9 32.86 -37.40 -1.51
C GLY A 9 31.49 -37.19 -0.88
N THR A 10 31.38 -36.20 -0.02
CA THR A 10 30.09 -35.63 0.40
C THR A 10 29.44 -35.01 -0.82
N LYS A 11 28.42 -35.69 -1.36
CA LYS A 11 27.44 -35.05 -2.23
C LYS A 11 26.73 -33.99 -1.39
N GLU A 12 26.97 -32.73 -1.70
CA GLU A 12 26.10 -31.64 -1.27
C GLU A 12 24.73 -31.87 -1.91
N ASN A 13 23.78 -32.37 -1.12
CA ASN A 13 22.37 -32.34 -1.48
C ASN A 13 21.94 -30.86 -1.48
N ASN A 14 21.87 -30.26 -2.66
CA ASN A 14 21.05 -29.09 -2.91
C ASN A 14 19.57 -29.49 -2.84
N ASP A 15 19.09 -29.78 -1.63
CA ASP A 15 17.67 -29.82 -1.35
C ASP A 15 17.21 -28.35 -1.21
N ALA A 16 16.84 -27.75 -2.34
CA ALA A 16 16.01 -26.54 -2.32
C ALA A 16 14.71 -26.92 -1.62
N LYS A 17 14.65 -26.67 -0.31
CA LYS A 17 13.47 -26.89 0.52
C LYS A 17 12.33 -26.11 -0.13
N GLU A 18 11.34 -26.80 -0.67
CA GLU A 18 10.11 -26.19 -1.16
C GLU A 18 9.53 -25.37 0.00
N ILE A 19 9.66 -24.05 -0.08
CA ILE A 19 9.13 -23.15 0.94
C ILE A 19 7.63 -23.23 0.77
N MET A 20 6.96 -23.93 1.70
CA MET A 20 5.50 -23.94 1.73
C MET A 20 5.02 -22.49 1.93
N GLU A 21 4.42 -21.93 0.89
CA GLU A 21 3.91 -20.56 0.84
C GLU A 21 2.38 -20.57 0.99
N ASN A 22 1.85 -19.64 1.80
CA ASN A 22 0.42 -19.39 1.88
C ASN A 22 0.02 -18.41 0.77
N THR A 23 -1.04 -18.70 0.01
CA THR A 23 -1.52 -17.79 -1.05
C THR A 23 -2.84 -17.15 -0.66
N ILE A 24 -2.91 -15.82 -0.77
CA ILE A 24 -4.13 -15.02 -0.72
C ILE A 24 -4.43 -14.59 -2.16
N ASP A 25 -5.31 -15.34 -2.83
CA ASP A 25 -5.91 -14.90 -4.10
C ASP A 25 -7.10 -13.99 -3.81
N ILE A 26 -7.09 -12.78 -4.39
CA ILE A 26 -8.10 -11.75 -4.10
C ILE A 26 -9.50 -12.17 -4.57
N ALA A 27 -9.61 -12.89 -5.70
CA ALA A 27 -10.91 -13.34 -6.19
C ALA A 27 -11.48 -14.45 -5.32
N GLU A 28 -10.64 -15.43 -4.94
CA GLU A 28 -11.04 -16.52 -4.03
C GLU A 28 -11.39 -15.98 -2.64
N LEU A 29 -10.63 -15.01 -2.13
CA LEU A 29 -10.92 -14.35 -0.86
C LEU A 29 -12.27 -13.63 -0.91
N GLY A 30 -12.54 -12.88 -1.98
CA GLY A 30 -13.83 -12.21 -2.19
C GLY A 30 -14.99 -13.20 -2.19
N ALA A 31 -14.88 -14.30 -2.94
CA ALA A 31 -15.89 -15.35 -2.96
C ALA A 31 -16.09 -15.99 -1.57
N LYS A 32 -15.00 -16.25 -0.83
CA LYS A 32 -15.04 -16.81 0.54
C LYS A 32 -15.81 -15.92 1.51
N ILE A 33 -15.74 -14.60 1.36
CA ILE A 33 -16.47 -13.65 2.21
C ILE A 33 -17.86 -13.27 1.66
N GLY A 34 -18.33 -13.97 0.61
CA GLY A 34 -19.66 -13.82 0.04
C GLY A 34 -19.81 -12.62 -0.90
N MET A 35 -18.71 -12.10 -1.45
CA MET A 35 -18.80 -11.06 -2.49
C MET A 35 -19.10 -11.68 -3.84
N GLU A 36 -19.88 -10.95 -4.63
CA GLU A 36 -20.15 -11.26 -6.03
C GLU A 36 -19.54 -10.18 -6.94
N PRO A 37 -18.93 -10.56 -8.07
CA PRO A 37 -18.48 -9.62 -9.08
C PRO A 37 -19.63 -8.75 -9.59
N LYS A 38 -19.37 -7.45 -9.77
CA LYS A 38 -20.33 -6.51 -10.34
C LYS A 38 -19.82 -5.99 -11.67
N GLU A 39 -20.75 -5.74 -12.58
CA GLU A 39 -20.45 -5.04 -13.82
C GLU A 39 -20.05 -3.58 -13.51
N GLN A 40 -18.91 -3.16 -14.03
CA GLN A 40 -18.37 -1.82 -13.90
C GLN A 40 -17.96 -1.28 -15.27
N THR A 41 -18.31 -0.02 -15.53
CA THR A 41 -17.79 0.71 -16.68
C THR A 41 -16.55 1.50 -16.25
N LEU A 42 -15.39 1.14 -16.80
CA LEU A 42 -14.14 1.86 -16.58
C LEU A 42 -14.15 3.23 -17.31
N PRO A 43 -13.29 4.19 -16.94
CA PRO A 43 -13.22 5.50 -17.59
C PRO A 43 -12.98 5.46 -19.11
N ASN A 44 -12.40 4.37 -19.62
CA ASN A 44 -12.20 4.12 -21.05
C ASN A 44 -13.40 3.44 -21.73
N CYS A 45 -14.59 3.46 -21.10
CA CYS A 45 -15.82 2.80 -21.54
C CYS A 45 -15.75 1.26 -21.64
N LYS A 46 -14.68 0.63 -21.15
CA LYS A 46 -14.60 -0.83 -21.07
C LYS A 46 -15.47 -1.33 -19.93
N ILE A 47 -16.34 -2.29 -20.24
CA ILE A 47 -17.12 -3.02 -19.24
C ILE A 47 -16.25 -4.14 -18.69
N VAL A 48 -16.16 -4.21 -17.37
CA VAL A 48 -15.47 -5.28 -16.64
C VAL A 48 -16.40 -5.85 -15.58
N ASN A 49 -16.26 -7.14 -15.29
CA ASN A 49 -16.93 -7.76 -14.17
C ASN A 49 -15.90 -8.02 -13.06
N SER A 50 -15.98 -7.28 -11.97
CA SER A 50 -14.95 -7.26 -10.93
C SER A 50 -15.54 -7.12 -9.53
N LEU A 51 -14.79 -7.59 -8.54
CA LEU A 51 -15.12 -7.37 -7.14
C LEU A 51 -14.95 -5.89 -6.79
N VAL A 52 -16.01 -5.30 -6.23
CA VAL A 52 -15.99 -3.90 -5.77
C VAL A 52 -15.76 -3.90 -4.28
N TRP A 53 -14.52 -3.66 -3.89
CA TRP A 53 -14.10 -3.65 -2.49
C TRP A 53 -14.53 -2.37 -1.78
N ASP A 54 -14.99 -2.50 -0.54
CA ASP A 54 -15.39 -1.41 0.35
C ASP A 54 -14.88 -1.65 1.78
N SER A 55 -15.21 -0.72 2.69
CA SER A 55 -14.79 -0.81 4.09
C SER A 55 -15.32 -2.05 4.81
N GLU A 56 -16.52 -2.54 4.50
CA GLU A 56 -17.11 -3.68 5.19
C GLU A 56 -16.42 -4.98 4.76
N ASN A 57 -16.25 -5.14 3.45
CA ASN A 57 -15.59 -6.31 2.88
C ASN A 57 -14.10 -6.36 3.21
N LEU A 58 -13.45 -5.20 3.40
CA LEU A 58 -12.09 -5.13 3.93
C LEU A 58 -11.95 -5.81 5.29
N VAL A 59 -12.85 -5.50 6.23
CA VAL A 59 -12.81 -6.06 7.58
C VAL A 59 -13.04 -7.57 7.54
N LYS A 60 -13.99 -8.04 6.71
CA LYS A 60 -14.22 -9.48 6.50
C LYS A 60 -13.00 -10.18 5.90
N ALA A 61 -12.34 -9.56 4.92
CA ALA A 61 -11.14 -10.09 4.29
C ALA A 61 -9.98 -10.24 5.29
N VAL A 62 -9.72 -9.20 6.09
CA VAL A 62 -8.70 -9.24 7.16
C VAL A 62 -9.00 -10.34 8.17
N GLU A 63 -10.25 -10.44 8.64
CA GLU A 63 -10.66 -11.50 9.57
C GLU A 63 -10.45 -12.90 8.99
N ALA A 64 -10.71 -13.08 7.69
CA ALA A 64 -10.59 -14.35 7.00
C ALA A 64 -9.13 -14.83 6.83
N VAL A 65 -8.14 -13.93 6.91
CA VAL A 65 -6.71 -14.25 6.70
C VAL A 65 -5.83 -14.08 7.95
N LYS A 66 -6.31 -13.45 9.01
CA LYS A 66 -5.50 -13.14 10.21
C LYS A 66 -4.79 -14.35 10.84
N HIS A 67 -5.39 -15.54 10.72
CA HIS A 67 -4.82 -16.77 11.26
C HIS A 67 -3.45 -17.10 10.65
N LEU A 68 -3.18 -16.66 9.40
CA LEU A 68 -1.93 -16.90 8.69
C LEU A 68 -0.72 -16.27 9.39
N SER A 69 -0.91 -15.17 10.15
CA SER A 69 0.18 -14.52 10.93
C SER A 69 0.86 -15.46 11.92
N SER A 70 0.12 -16.44 12.45
CA SER A 70 0.62 -17.39 13.43
C SER A 70 1.37 -18.59 12.82
N GLU A 71 1.31 -18.76 11.49
CA GLU A 71 1.96 -19.89 10.81
C GLU A 71 3.44 -19.62 10.51
N GLY A 72 3.87 -18.36 10.47
CA GLY A 72 5.24 -17.96 10.19
C GLY A 72 5.74 -18.27 8.77
N LYS A 73 4.87 -18.77 7.89
CA LYS A 73 5.18 -19.06 6.48
C LYS A 73 5.09 -17.79 5.64
N PRO A 74 5.89 -17.66 4.56
CA PRO A 74 5.70 -16.59 3.59
C PRO A 74 4.28 -16.58 3.01
N VAL A 75 3.79 -15.38 2.73
CA VAL A 75 2.45 -15.14 2.19
C VAL A 75 2.57 -14.44 0.84
N ARG A 76 1.98 -15.04 -0.18
CA ARG A 76 1.75 -14.44 -1.49
C ARG A 76 0.40 -13.77 -1.54
N ILE A 77 0.35 -12.54 -2.04
CA ILE A 77 -0.90 -11.87 -2.41
C ILE A 77 -0.97 -11.75 -3.93
N THR A 78 -2.05 -12.24 -4.54
CA THR A 78 -2.22 -12.26 -6.01
C THR A 78 -3.64 -11.87 -6.42
N GLY A 79 -3.80 -11.34 -7.62
CA GLY A 79 -5.09 -10.91 -8.17
C GLY A 79 -5.29 -9.39 -8.14
N GLN A 80 -6.40 -8.94 -8.73
CA GLN A 80 -6.69 -7.51 -8.88
C GLN A 80 -7.28 -6.93 -7.59
N ALA A 81 -6.57 -5.99 -6.98
CA ALA A 81 -6.98 -5.32 -5.75
C ALA A 81 -6.53 -3.85 -5.73
N PRO A 82 -7.30 -2.97 -5.07
CA PRO A 82 -6.81 -1.64 -4.74
C PRO A 82 -5.67 -1.74 -3.71
N ALA A 83 -4.72 -0.81 -3.76
CA ALA A 83 -3.52 -0.83 -2.90
C ALA A 83 -3.86 -0.87 -1.40
N TRP A 84 -4.96 -0.24 -0.96
CA TRP A 84 -5.38 -0.25 0.45
C TRP A 84 -5.79 -1.63 0.94
N LEU A 85 -6.33 -2.48 0.06
CA LEU A 85 -6.67 -3.85 0.41
C LEU A 85 -5.39 -4.67 0.54
N VAL A 86 -4.48 -4.56 -0.44
CA VAL A 86 -3.20 -5.28 -0.40
C VAL A 86 -2.38 -4.88 0.83
N SER A 87 -2.33 -3.58 1.16
CA SER A 87 -1.66 -3.05 2.35
C SER A 87 -2.27 -3.61 3.64
N ALA A 88 -3.59 -3.64 3.75
CA ALA A 88 -4.23 -4.19 4.94
C ALA A 88 -3.97 -5.69 5.11
N LEU A 89 -4.02 -6.46 4.01
CA LEU A 89 -3.75 -7.89 4.03
C LEU A 89 -2.28 -8.18 4.38
N ALA A 90 -1.34 -7.44 3.81
CA ALA A 90 0.09 -7.57 4.10
C ALA A 90 0.38 -7.32 5.59
N HIS A 91 -0.15 -6.22 6.15
CA HIS A 91 0.03 -5.90 7.56
C HIS A 91 -0.64 -6.91 8.49
N THR A 92 -1.81 -7.42 8.11
CA THR A 92 -2.59 -8.39 8.90
C THR A 92 -1.83 -9.70 9.13
N VAL A 93 -0.99 -10.11 8.19
CA VAL A 93 -0.22 -11.35 8.28
C VAL A 93 1.18 -11.15 8.87
N HIS A 94 1.55 -9.94 9.30
CA HIS A 94 2.80 -9.68 10.03
C HIS A 94 2.89 -10.59 11.27
N PRO A 95 4.03 -11.27 11.55
CA PRO A 95 5.37 -11.09 10.99
C PRO A 95 5.76 -11.95 9.78
N CYS A 96 4.81 -12.58 9.09
CA CYS A 96 5.14 -13.37 7.90
C CYS A 96 5.77 -12.50 6.79
N PRO A 97 6.81 -12.99 6.08
CA PRO A 97 7.27 -12.36 4.85
C PRO A 97 6.15 -12.30 3.83
N VAL A 98 5.96 -11.16 3.17
CA VAL A 98 4.90 -10.96 2.17
C VAL A 98 5.51 -10.69 0.80
N GLY A 99 5.01 -11.40 -0.22
CA GLY A 99 5.25 -11.13 -1.63
C GLY A 99 3.97 -10.71 -2.34
N VAL A 100 4.03 -9.69 -3.18
CA VAL A 100 2.94 -9.31 -4.08
C VAL A 100 3.25 -9.83 -5.47
N TYR A 101 2.38 -10.69 -6.00
CA TYR A 101 2.57 -11.26 -7.33
C TYR A 101 2.28 -10.24 -8.42
N MET A 102 3.21 -10.11 -9.36
CA MET A 102 3.11 -9.23 -10.52
C MET A 102 3.04 -10.05 -11.81
N PRO A 103 1.84 -10.26 -12.39
CA PRO A 103 1.68 -11.06 -13.61
C PRO A 103 2.48 -10.53 -14.80
N THR A 104 2.71 -9.22 -14.87
CA THR A 104 3.45 -8.56 -15.96
C THR A 104 4.91 -8.98 -16.03
N ILE A 105 5.49 -9.41 -14.92
CA ILE A 105 6.87 -9.89 -14.81
C ILE A 105 6.98 -11.32 -14.26
N ALA A 106 5.82 -12.00 -14.09
CA ALA A 106 5.69 -13.34 -13.55
C ALA A 106 6.49 -13.60 -12.25
N LYS A 107 6.54 -12.61 -11.35
CA LYS A 107 7.40 -12.64 -10.15
C LYS A 107 6.64 -12.17 -8.90
N ASP A 108 6.97 -12.77 -7.77
CA ASP A 108 6.56 -12.31 -6.44
C ASP A 108 7.56 -11.26 -5.95
N VAL A 109 7.10 -10.00 -5.88
CA VAL A 109 7.92 -8.90 -5.38
C VAL A 109 7.78 -8.85 -3.86
N GLN A 110 8.85 -9.16 -3.15
CA GLN A 110 8.88 -9.13 -1.70
C GLN A 110 8.68 -7.70 -1.19
N ILE A 111 7.97 -7.55 -0.08
CA ILE A 111 7.75 -6.27 0.60
C ILE A 111 8.87 -6.09 1.64
N PRO A 112 9.89 -5.26 1.38
CA PRO A 112 10.95 -5.02 2.35
C PRO A 112 10.51 -4.03 3.43
N GLN A 113 11.23 -4.04 4.55
CA GLN A 113 11.22 -2.91 5.47
C GLN A 113 12.05 -1.78 4.87
N LEU A 114 11.40 -0.68 4.45
CA LEU A 114 12.10 0.48 3.91
C LEU A 114 12.78 1.29 5.02
N ALA A 115 13.91 1.89 4.68
CA ALA A 115 14.60 2.83 5.57
C ALA A 115 13.87 4.17 5.60
N HIS A 116 14.00 4.88 6.73
CA HIS A 116 13.59 6.28 6.85
C HIS A 116 14.82 7.18 6.79
N GLY A 117 14.72 8.34 6.16
CA GLY A 117 15.82 9.32 6.14
C GLY A 117 15.86 10.18 4.88
N GLU A 118 17.08 10.54 4.48
CA GLU A 118 17.34 11.28 3.24
C GLU A 118 16.96 10.44 2.01
N ILE A 119 16.27 11.08 1.06
CA ILE A 119 15.81 10.42 -0.16
C ILE A 119 17.01 9.86 -0.93
N ASN A 120 16.95 8.58 -1.28
CA ASN A 120 17.91 7.93 -2.15
C ASN A 120 17.47 8.03 -3.62
N PRO A 121 18.20 8.74 -4.50
CA PRO A 121 17.86 8.84 -5.92
C PRO A 121 17.78 7.48 -6.63
N GLU A 122 18.56 6.48 -6.20
CA GLU A 122 18.51 5.14 -6.80
C GLU A 122 17.21 4.38 -6.48
N GLY A 123 16.42 4.87 -5.52
CA GLY A 123 15.09 4.39 -5.27
C GLY A 123 14.08 4.82 -6.33
N GLU A 124 14.40 5.80 -7.19
CA GLU A 124 13.53 6.30 -8.27
C GLU A 124 12.12 6.71 -7.77
N VAL A 125 12.04 7.24 -6.54
CA VAL A 125 10.81 7.76 -5.96
C VAL A 125 11.10 9.11 -5.33
N SER A 126 10.33 10.11 -5.74
CA SER A 126 10.30 11.43 -5.12
C SER A 126 9.17 11.50 -4.10
N PHE A 127 9.40 12.24 -3.02
CA PHE A 127 8.44 12.44 -1.95
C PHE A 127 8.21 13.92 -1.67
N LYS A 128 6.96 14.26 -1.31
CA LYS A 128 6.60 15.55 -0.75
C LYS A 128 5.74 15.33 0.49
N THR A 129 6.17 15.88 1.60
CA THR A 129 5.47 15.77 2.88
C THR A 129 4.77 17.08 3.22
N THR A 130 3.51 16.99 3.62
CA THR A 130 2.72 18.11 4.14
C THR A 130 2.16 17.72 5.49
N GLU A 131 2.41 18.53 6.52
CA GLU A 131 1.93 18.27 7.88
C GLU A 131 0.84 19.28 8.27
N LYS A 132 -0.26 18.78 8.87
CA LYS A 132 -1.30 19.62 9.46
C LYS A 132 -1.90 18.96 10.69
N GLY A 133 -1.70 19.57 11.85
CA GLY A 133 -2.22 19.05 13.12
C GLY A 133 -1.69 17.65 13.40
N ASN A 134 -2.60 16.67 13.55
CA ASN A 134 -2.26 15.27 13.78
C ASN A 134 -2.18 14.42 12.50
N SER A 135 -2.19 15.05 11.33
CA SER A 135 -2.18 14.41 10.02
C SER A 135 -0.91 14.76 9.26
N ILE A 136 -0.36 13.77 8.55
CA ILE A 136 0.73 13.93 7.60
C ILE A 136 0.28 13.38 6.26
N LEU A 137 0.32 14.20 5.22
CA LEU A 137 0.15 13.77 3.84
C LEU A 137 1.53 13.54 3.23
N ILE A 138 1.77 12.36 2.69
CA ILE A 138 2.96 12.01 1.93
C ILE A 138 2.51 11.76 0.50
N GLU A 139 2.95 12.63 -0.38
CA GLU A 139 2.76 12.51 -1.82
C GLU A 139 4.02 11.85 -2.41
N TYR A 140 3.87 10.80 -3.23
CA TYR A 140 4.99 10.16 -3.90
C TYR A 140 4.76 10.00 -5.40
N ASN A 141 5.83 10.09 -6.18
CA ASN A 141 5.83 9.83 -7.61
C ASN A 141 7.07 9.03 -8.00
N MET A 142 6.89 8.08 -8.92
CA MET A 142 8.02 7.37 -9.54
C MET A 142 8.78 8.34 -10.44
N ASP A 143 10.08 8.50 -10.20
CA ASP A 143 10.99 9.34 -10.98
C ASP A 143 11.70 8.47 -12.02
N LEU A 144 10.94 8.07 -13.04
CA LEU A 144 11.39 7.10 -14.05
C LEU A 144 12.06 7.81 -15.24
N PRO A 145 13.02 7.15 -15.90
CA PRO A 145 13.57 7.63 -17.17
C PRO A 145 12.48 7.87 -18.23
N GLU A 146 12.74 8.78 -19.17
CA GLU A 146 11.82 9.09 -20.25
C GLU A 146 11.41 7.82 -21.03
N GLY A 147 10.11 7.64 -21.25
CA GLY A 147 9.54 6.48 -21.94
C GLY A 147 9.30 5.25 -21.07
N ILE A 148 9.77 5.24 -19.81
CA ILE A 148 9.53 4.15 -18.87
C ILE A 148 8.28 4.47 -18.03
N THR A 149 7.38 3.51 -17.90
CA THR A 149 6.09 3.67 -17.19
C THR A 149 5.87 2.65 -16.07
N THR A 150 6.80 1.70 -15.93
CA THR A 150 6.79 0.65 -14.92
C THR A 150 7.99 0.82 -14.03
N TYR A 151 7.76 0.78 -12.72
CA TYR A 151 8.82 0.79 -11.73
C TYR A 151 9.61 -0.52 -11.75
N ASP A 152 10.93 -0.45 -11.63
CA ASP A 152 11.80 -1.63 -11.52
C ASP A 152 11.75 -2.19 -10.09
N GLU A 153 11.32 -3.44 -9.93
CA GLU A 153 11.19 -4.04 -8.61
C GLU A 153 12.54 -4.19 -7.88
N ASN A 154 13.66 -4.18 -8.61
CA ASN A 154 15.00 -4.28 -8.04
C ASN A 154 15.45 -2.97 -7.38
N ASN A 155 14.74 -1.85 -7.63
CA ASN A 155 14.97 -0.57 -6.95
C ASN A 155 14.19 -0.43 -5.64
N LEU A 156 13.23 -1.33 -5.36
CA LEU A 156 12.34 -1.23 -4.20
C LEU A 156 13.09 -1.15 -2.87
N SER A 157 14.11 -1.99 -2.67
CA SER A 157 14.92 -2.00 -1.44
C SER A 157 15.80 -0.76 -1.27
N LYS A 158 15.96 0.04 -2.33
CA LYS A 158 16.74 1.28 -2.32
C LYS A 158 15.90 2.49 -1.94
N VAL A 159 14.56 2.35 -1.91
CA VAL A 159 13.66 3.42 -1.50
C VAL A 159 13.89 3.77 -0.03
N VAL A 160 14.13 5.06 0.22
CA VAL A 160 14.19 5.64 1.57
C VAL A 160 13.01 6.60 1.70
N VAL A 161 12.11 6.30 2.63
CA VAL A 161 10.92 7.12 2.88
C VAL A 161 11.26 8.31 3.79
N PRO A 162 10.57 9.46 3.68
CA PRO A 162 10.89 10.62 4.52
C PRO A 162 10.62 10.33 6.00
N GLU A 163 11.51 10.80 6.87
CA GLU A 163 11.24 10.85 8.31
C GLU A 163 10.11 11.83 8.60
N VAL A 164 9.13 11.37 9.40
CA VAL A 164 7.99 12.19 9.82
C VAL A 164 7.71 11.97 11.31
N PRO A 165 7.05 12.91 12.01
CA PRO A 165 6.76 12.75 13.43
C PRO A 165 5.94 11.48 13.71
N ALA A 166 6.45 10.66 14.63
CA ALA A 166 5.80 9.42 15.08
C ALA A 166 4.43 9.68 15.74
N GLY A 167 3.57 8.67 15.73
CA GLY A 167 2.24 8.71 16.36
C GLY A 167 1.17 9.49 15.60
N LYS A 168 1.52 10.29 14.59
CA LYS A 168 0.55 10.99 13.73
C LYS A 168 -0.09 10.05 12.71
N ALA A 169 -1.25 10.43 12.19
CA ALA A 169 -1.92 9.69 11.12
C ALA A 169 -1.28 10.02 9.76
N VAL A 170 -0.88 9.00 9.01
CA VAL A 170 -0.26 9.14 7.69
C VAL A 170 -1.30 8.88 6.59
N TYR A 171 -1.28 9.76 5.59
CA TYR A 171 -2.09 9.69 4.39
C TYR A 171 -1.14 9.60 3.20
N LEU A 172 -1.15 8.48 2.47
CA LEU A 172 -0.29 8.28 1.31
C LEU A 172 -1.09 8.56 0.03
N SER A 173 -0.51 9.35 -0.86
CA SER A 173 -1.05 9.65 -2.17
C SER A 173 0.05 9.52 -3.22
N GLY A 174 -0.18 8.76 -4.27
CA GLY A 174 0.81 8.62 -5.32
C GLY A 174 0.41 7.59 -6.35
N ARG A 175 1.25 7.46 -7.36
CA ARG A 175 1.06 6.48 -8.44
C ARG A 175 2.23 5.51 -8.43
N GLY A 176 1.91 4.24 -8.23
CA GLY A 176 2.87 3.16 -8.34
C GLY A 176 2.18 1.80 -8.36
N PRO A 177 2.93 0.72 -8.65
CA PRO A 177 2.42 -0.64 -8.47
C PRO A 177 2.11 -0.92 -7.01
N ASN A 178 1.27 -1.93 -6.76
CA ASN A 178 0.84 -2.27 -5.40
C ASN A 178 2.04 -2.59 -4.48
N TYR A 179 3.05 -3.33 -4.95
CA TYR A 179 4.21 -3.66 -4.11
C TYR A 179 4.97 -2.42 -3.60
N LEU A 180 5.12 -1.38 -4.43
CA LEU A 180 5.80 -0.15 -4.03
C LEU A 180 4.98 0.61 -2.99
N THR A 181 3.68 0.75 -3.28
CA THR A 181 2.74 1.46 -2.41
C THR A 181 2.62 0.78 -1.04
N VAL A 182 2.58 -0.55 -1.03
CA VAL A 182 2.52 -1.36 0.19
C VAL A 182 3.81 -1.25 0.98
N ALA A 183 4.99 -1.34 0.35
CA ALA A 183 6.27 -1.15 1.05
C ALA A 183 6.39 0.24 1.71
N ILE A 184 5.92 1.30 1.04
CA ILE A 184 5.86 2.65 1.63
C ILE A 184 4.88 2.68 2.81
N ALA A 185 3.72 2.01 2.70
CA ALA A 185 2.75 1.95 3.79
C ALA A 185 3.30 1.21 5.03
N GLU A 186 3.93 0.05 4.82
CA GLU A 186 4.57 -0.77 5.86
C GLU A 186 5.69 -0.01 6.57
N ALA A 187 6.44 0.85 5.85
CA ALA A 187 7.47 1.68 6.45
C ALA A 187 6.92 2.58 7.58
N TYR A 188 5.67 3.02 7.49
CA TYR A 188 5.01 3.85 8.50
C TYR A 188 4.11 3.06 9.47
N ALA A 189 3.91 1.75 9.25
CA ALA A 189 2.94 0.95 9.99
C ALA A 189 3.17 0.94 11.51
N HIS A 190 4.43 0.83 11.93
CA HIS A 190 4.79 0.70 13.35
C HIS A 190 5.31 1.99 14.00
N THR A 191 5.48 3.08 13.24
CA THR A 191 5.92 4.38 13.75
C THR A 191 4.77 5.38 13.84
N ASN A 192 3.73 5.22 13.03
CA ASN A 192 2.59 6.12 12.95
C ASN A 192 1.30 5.44 13.47
N SER A 193 0.33 6.25 13.90
CA SER A 193 -0.89 5.69 14.53
C SER A 193 -1.81 4.99 13.54
N SER A 194 -1.75 5.40 12.28
CA SER A 194 -2.50 4.81 11.17
C SER A 194 -1.89 5.21 9.83
N VAL A 195 -2.15 4.40 8.80
CA VAL A 195 -1.80 4.66 7.40
C VAL A 195 -3.05 4.53 6.55
N SER A 196 -3.33 5.52 5.72
CA SER A 196 -4.47 5.55 4.80
C SER A 196 -4.00 5.82 3.38
N LEU A 197 -4.49 5.04 2.42
CA LEU A 197 -4.08 5.17 1.02
C LEU A 197 -5.16 5.84 0.18
N PHE A 198 -4.75 6.77 -0.67
CA PHE A 198 -5.63 7.47 -1.58
C PHE A 198 -6.17 6.57 -2.70
N GLN A 199 -7.46 6.69 -2.98
CA GLN A 199 -8.13 6.16 -4.14
C GLN A 199 -8.86 7.31 -4.87
N PRO A 200 -8.57 7.53 -6.17
CA PRO A 200 -9.26 8.53 -6.98
C PRO A 200 -10.78 8.38 -6.92
N GLY A 201 -11.48 9.50 -6.72
CA GLY A 201 -12.95 9.54 -6.63
C GLY A 201 -13.55 9.06 -5.30
N VAL A 202 -12.75 8.51 -4.39
CA VAL A 202 -13.21 7.99 -3.08
C VAL A 202 -12.62 8.78 -1.92
N GLY A 203 -11.30 9.01 -1.93
CA GLY A 203 -10.56 9.60 -0.81
C GLY A 203 -9.54 8.62 -0.24
N TYR A 204 -9.20 8.76 1.03
CA TYR A 204 -8.20 7.94 1.71
C TYR A 204 -8.86 6.85 2.54
N THR A 205 -8.57 5.59 2.23
CA THR A 205 -9.06 4.43 3.00
C THR A 205 -7.99 4.01 4.00
N CYS A 206 -8.34 3.93 5.28
CA CYS A 206 -7.44 3.43 6.32
C CYS A 206 -7.13 1.94 6.10
N SER A 207 -5.88 1.61 5.77
CA SER A 207 -5.43 0.21 5.54
C SER A 207 -4.68 -0.37 6.72
N ILE A 208 -4.02 0.48 7.51
CA ILE A 208 -3.26 0.08 8.70
C ILE A 208 -3.66 1.00 9.85
N THR A 209 -3.93 0.45 11.03
CA THR A 209 -4.20 1.26 12.22
C THR A 209 -3.78 0.53 13.50
N HIS A 210 -3.14 1.28 14.39
CA HIS A 210 -2.95 0.94 15.80
C HIS A 210 -3.68 1.93 16.71
N SER A 211 -4.47 2.83 16.12
CA SER A 211 -5.25 3.85 16.81
C SER A 211 -6.61 3.31 17.25
N ARG A 212 -7.10 3.79 18.40
CA ARG A 212 -8.50 3.59 18.82
C ARG A 212 -9.46 4.53 18.11
N ASP A 213 -8.95 5.67 17.62
CA ASP A 213 -9.75 6.75 17.06
C ASP A 213 -9.97 6.61 15.55
N LYS A 214 -9.16 5.77 14.88
CA LYS A 214 -9.26 5.53 13.44
C LYS A 214 -9.40 4.03 13.15
N LYS A 215 -10.51 3.66 12.52
CA LYS A 215 -10.84 2.25 12.24
C LYS A 215 -10.28 1.80 10.89
N LEU A 216 -10.00 0.50 10.78
CA LEU A 216 -9.70 -0.12 9.50
C LEU A 216 -10.87 0.10 8.52
N GLY A 217 -10.56 0.49 7.29
CA GLY A 217 -11.52 0.81 6.23
C GLY A 217 -12.16 2.19 6.33
N GLU A 218 -11.91 2.94 7.41
CA GLU A 218 -12.46 4.28 7.57
C GLU A 218 -11.99 5.22 6.45
N LEU A 219 -12.94 5.97 5.88
CA LEU A 219 -12.71 6.89 4.77
C LEU A 219 -12.46 8.32 5.27
N THR A 220 -11.41 8.95 4.76
CA THR A 220 -11.11 10.37 4.96
C THR A 220 -11.03 11.06 3.61
N LYS A 221 -11.83 12.10 3.34
CA LYS A 221 -11.81 12.81 2.05
C LYS A 221 -10.73 13.90 1.96
N ASP A 222 -10.63 14.71 3.00
CA ASP A 222 -9.75 15.89 3.04
C ASP A 222 -8.91 15.88 4.32
N PRO A 223 -7.82 15.08 4.37
CA PRO A 223 -7.00 14.97 5.56
C PRO A 223 -6.26 16.27 5.90
N MET A 224 -6.07 17.13 4.92
CA MET A 224 -5.35 18.40 5.04
C MET A 224 -6.30 19.61 5.18
N GLY A 225 -7.62 19.42 5.19
CA GLY A 225 -8.58 20.52 5.25
C GLY A 225 -8.43 21.55 4.11
N ILE A 226 -7.93 21.13 2.95
CA ILE A 226 -7.67 22.00 1.78
C ILE A 226 -8.98 22.42 1.11
N GLU A 227 -10.00 21.55 1.07
CA GLU A 227 -11.29 21.86 0.45
C GLU A 227 -12.01 22.96 1.23
N LYS A 228 -12.02 22.86 2.57
CA LYS A 228 -12.59 23.91 3.44
C LYS A 228 -11.92 25.27 3.26
N ILE A 229 -10.59 25.30 3.11
CA ILE A 229 -9.83 26.54 2.87
C ILE A 229 -10.24 27.18 1.53
N LYS A 230 -10.45 26.37 0.48
CA LYS A 230 -10.90 26.90 -0.82
C LYS A 230 -12.31 27.48 -0.74
N GLU A 231 -13.23 26.81 -0.05
CA GLU A 231 -14.60 27.31 0.16
C GLU A 231 -14.61 28.62 0.97
N GLU A 232 -13.82 28.71 2.05
CA GLU A 232 -13.67 29.92 2.86
C GLU A 232 -13.04 31.09 2.09
N ILE A 233 -12.06 30.82 1.22
CA ILE A 233 -11.45 31.83 0.33
C ILE A 233 -12.44 32.33 -0.72
N VAL A 234 -13.26 31.44 -1.29
CA VAL A 234 -14.30 31.82 -2.25
C VAL A 234 -15.37 32.67 -1.55
N GLN A 235 -15.81 32.27 -0.36
CA GLN A 235 -16.84 32.99 0.39
C GLN A 235 -16.37 34.36 0.87
N SER A 236 -15.11 34.48 1.30
CA SER A 236 -14.53 35.78 1.70
C SER A 236 -14.36 36.73 0.53
N LYS A 237 -13.99 36.26 -0.67
CA LYS A 237 -13.98 37.08 -1.89
C LYS A 237 -15.37 37.59 -2.26
N ILE A 238 -16.38 36.72 -2.23
CA ILE A 238 -17.79 37.10 -2.50
C ILE A 238 -18.28 38.18 -1.51
N ASN A 239 -17.94 38.05 -0.22
CA ASN A 239 -18.33 39.05 0.78
C ASN A 239 -17.61 40.40 0.58
N THR A 240 -16.34 40.37 0.18
CA THR A 240 -15.56 41.59 -0.07
C THR A 240 -16.11 42.37 -1.29
N ASP A 241 -16.47 41.66 -2.35
CA ASP A 241 -17.06 42.28 -3.55
C ASP A 241 -18.45 42.88 -3.27
N ASN A 242 -19.27 42.21 -2.44
CA ASN A 242 -20.57 42.73 -2.01
C ASN A 242 -20.47 43.98 -1.13
N ASP A 243 -19.44 44.11 -0.30
CA ASP A 243 -19.20 45.29 0.54
C ASP A 243 -18.69 46.49 -0.26
N ILE A 244 -18.00 46.26 -1.38
CA ILE A 244 -17.59 47.31 -2.32
C ILE A 244 -18.82 47.86 -3.08
N ILE A 245 -19.71 46.98 -3.55
CA ILE A 245 -20.93 47.38 -4.28
C ILE A 245 -21.89 48.19 -3.40
N LYS A 246 -21.97 47.89 -2.09
CA LYS A 246 -22.81 48.65 -1.14
C LYS A 246 -22.27 50.03 -0.74
N LYS A 247 -21.02 50.35 -1.10
CA LYS A 247 -20.36 51.63 -0.76
C LYS A 247 -20.32 52.64 -1.92
N ILE A 248 -20.88 52.28 -3.08
CA ILE A 248 -21.05 53.15 -4.25
C ILE A 248 -22.51 53.61 -4.29
#